data_AF-A0AAD8YZG6-F1
#
_entry.id   AF-A0AAD8YZG6-F1
#
_cell.length_a   1.000
_cell.length_b   1.000
_cell.length_c   1.000
_cell.angle_alpha   90.00
_cell.angle_beta   90.00
_cell.angle_gamma   90.00
#
_symmetry.space_group_name_H-M   'P 1'
#
loop_
_entity.id
_entity.type
_entity.pdbx_description
1 polymer ?
#
loop_
_entity_poly.entity_id
_entity_poly.type
_entity_poly.pdbx_seq_one_letter_code
_entity_poly.pdbx_strand_id
1 'polypeptide(L)'
;MPTKLLIIVIYRHPGSLDHFIDELDILLSQFPIEGNPLILLADFNLPSDKLHSSCILPLLTEFDLTLNHSPPTHKVGNVLDLIFTRTTTTLNISTTPLHLSDHHFLSFSLSLPSLSMRSSPTCSSSLRRNLHSITPSSLTSTILSTLPHPDSLSSLSFDSFTNTFISTLSSSMNLLCPLSSRPAKSSPPAPWLKETLHCHGRELRTAERQWRKSHVDSDLSSYKSLLSKFSVEVTSAKSSYYREKFESSSSDPRKRFTIFSSLLNPPPSPPSSSLTPEDFITFFEEKVAAIRQSYSSNQCPLSLTTSHSYHD
;
A
#
# COMPACT_ATOMS: atom_id res chain seq x y z
N MET A 1 -6.21 -21.51 -13.08
CA MET A 1 -5.57 -20.24 -13.48
C MET A 1 -4.08 -20.35 -13.20
N PRO A 2 -3.18 -19.84 -14.07
CA PRO A 2 -1.76 -19.85 -13.78
C PRO A 2 -1.46 -18.93 -12.59
N THR A 3 -0.85 -19.48 -11.54
CA THR A 3 -0.36 -18.70 -10.40
C THR A 3 0.95 -18.03 -10.80
N LYS A 4 1.00 -16.70 -10.77
CA LYS A 4 2.25 -15.96 -10.99
C LYS A 4 3.08 -16.08 -9.72
N LEU A 5 4.30 -16.60 -9.82
CA LEU A 5 5.28 -16.72 -8.75
C LEU A 5 6.42 -15.75 -9.02
N LEU A 6 6.86 -15.01 -8.00
CA LEU A 6 8.02 -14.15 -8.09
C LEU A 6 9.20 -14.83 -7.39
N ILE A 7 10.34 -14.88 -8.06
CA ILE A 7 11.58 -15.44 -7.51
C ILE A 7 12.63 -14.35 -7.59
N ILE A 8 13.19 -13.99 -6.43
CA ILE A 8 14.30 -13.06 -6.31
C ILE A 8 15.53 -13.88 -5.89
N VAL A 9 16.64 -13.67 -6.57
CA VAL A 9 17.92 -14.30 -6.23
C VAL A 9 18.91 -13.19 -5.92
N ILE A 10 19.52 -13.24 -4.73
CA ILE A 10 20.46 -12.22 -4.26
C ILE A 10 21.78 -12.90 -3.91
N TYR A 11 22.86 -12.32 -4.39
CA TYR A 11 24.20 -12.64 -3.93
C TYR A 11 24.82 -11.36 -3.37
N ARG A 12 25.28 -11.42 -2.12
CA ARG A 12 26.07 -10.36 -1.49
C ARG A 12 27.50 -10.87 -1.32
N HIS A 13 28.47 -10.13 -1.87
CA HIS A 13 29.87 -10.41 -1.64
C HIS A 13 30.23 -10.27 -0.14
N PRO A 14 31.12 -11.09 0.43
CA PRO A 14 31.63 -10.91 1.78
C PRO A 14 32.23 -9.52 1.98
N GLY A 15 31.99 -8.91 3.14
CA GLY A 15 32.46 -7.55 3.44
C GLY A 15 31.50 -6.78 4.34
N SER A 16 31.64 -5.45 4.35
CA SER A 16 30.78 -4.53 5.10
C SER A 16 29.32 -4.57 4.62
N LEU A 17 28.40 -4.18 5.52
CA LEU A 17 26.96 -4.13 5.25
C LEU A 17 26.51 -2.79 4.64
N ASP A 18 27.41 -1.80 4.58
CA ASP A 18 27.23 -0.38 4.18
C ASP A 18 25.91 -0.07 3.44
N HIS A 19 25.96 0.05 2.11
CA HIS A 19 24.81 0.41 1.28
C HIS A 19 23.90 -0.78 0.93
N PHE A 20 24.28 -2.00 1.31
CA PHE A 20 23.55 -3.20 0.94
C PHE A 20 22.14 -3.21 1.51
N ILE A 21 21.97 -2.74 2.76
CA ILE A 21 20.67 -2.66 3.41
C ILE A 21 19.75 -1.68 2.68
N ASP A 22 20.27 -0.51 2.30
CA ASP A 22 19.52 0.50 1.56
C ASP A 22 19.10 -0.03 0.16
N GLU A 23 20.02 -0.72 -0.53
CA GLU A 23 19.72 -1.33 -1.82
C GLU A 23 18.68 -2.45 -1.72
N LEU A 24 18.75 -3.25 -0.65
CA LEU A 24 17.79 -4.31 -0.36
C LEU A 24 16.41 -3.73 -0.06
N ASP A 25 16.32 -2.67 0.75
CA ASP A 25 15.05 -1.99 1.05
C ASP A 25 14.41 -1.41 -0.22
N ILE A 26 15.22 -0.74 -1.05
CA ILE A 26 14.77 -0.19 -2.33
C ILE A 26 14.29 -1.30 -3.27
N LEU A 27 14.96 -2.45 -3.31
CA LEU A 27 14.55 -3.61 -4.11
C LEU A 27 13.22 -4.16 -3.62
N LEU A 28 13.09 -4.43 -2.32
CA LEU A 28 11.88 -5.01 -1.71
C LEU A 28 10.67 -4.08 -1.86
N SER A 29 10.89 -2.76 -1.80
CA SER A 29 9.89 -1.73 -2.04
C SER A 29 9.28 -1.75 -3.45
N GLN A 30 9.92 -2.40 -4.43
CA GLN A 30 9.35 -2.55 -5.77
C GLN A 30 8.24 -3.61 -5.83
N PHE A 31 8.16 -4.49 -4.82
CA PHE A 31 7.25 -5.60 -4.80
C PHE A 31 6.10 -5.33 -3.83
N PRO A 32 4.85 -5.17 -4.33
CA PRO A 32 3.72 -4.93 -3.45
C PRO A 32 3.56 -6.09 -2.46
N ILE A 33 3.36 -5.75 -1.19
CA ILE A 33 3.18 -6.70 -0.08
C ILE A 33 1.92 -7.56 -0.31
N GLU A 34 0.87 -6.97 -0.91
CA GLU A 34 -0.39 -7.64 -1.30
C GLU A 34 -0.28 -8.34 -2.68
N GLY A 35 0.91 -8.79 -3.03
CA GLY A 35 1.24 -9.31 -4.36
C GLY A 35 1.18 -10.82 -4.50
N ASN A 36 1.69 -11.27 -5.64
CA ASN A 36 1.91 -12.68 -5.92
C ASN A 36 2.79 -13.34 -4.85
N PRO A 37 2.66 -14.66 -4.65
CA PRO A 37 3.62 -15.43 -3.88
C PRO A 37 5.07 -15.11 -4.30
N LEU A 38 5.92 -14.87 -3.30
CA LEU A 38 7.31 -14.41 -3.48
C LEU A 38 8.26 -15.34 -2.72
N ILE A 39 9.33 -15.76 -3.40
CA ILE A 39 10.49 -16.41 -2.79
C ILE A 39 11.71 -15.52 -3.00
N LEU A 40 12.48 -15.32 -1.95
CA LEU A 40 13.79 -14.70 -2.00
C LEU A 40 14.84 -15.73 -1.59
N LEU A 41 15.74 -16.05 -2.52
CA LEU A 41 16.88 -16.93 -2.34
C LEU A 41 18.12 -16.05 -2.23
N ALA A 42 18.85 -16.15 -1.12
CA ALA A 42 19.96 -15.25 -0.89
C ALA A 42 21.19 -15.94 -0.31
N ASP A 43 22.35 -15.69 -0.91
CA ASP A 43 23.62 -15.86 -0.22
C ASP A 43 24.09 -14.48 0.26
N PHE A 44 23.95 -14.24 1.57
CA PHE A 44 24.42 -13.00 2.16
C PHE A 44 25.87 -13.06 2.62
N ASN A 45 26.56 -14.20 2.56
CA ASN A 45 27.92 -14.34 3.10
C ASN A 45 28.03 -13.79 4.54
N LEU A 46 27.05 -14.12 5.39
CA LEU A 46 27.00 -13.73 6.80
C LEU A 46 26.79 -14.97 7.66
N PRO A 47 27.63 -15.19 8.69
CA PRO A 47 27.35 -16.19 9.72
C PRO A 47 26.01 -15.91 10.41
N SER A 48 25.35 -16.96 10.91
CA SER A 48 24.04 -16.87 11.58
C SER A 48 24.04 -15.82 12.70
N ASP A 49 25.08 -15.78 13.54
CA ASP A 49 25.19 -14.79 14.62
C ASP A 49 25.15 -13.35 14.10
N LYS A 50 25.87 -13.07 13.00
CA LYS A 50 25.89 -11.75 12.36
C LYS A 50 24.59 -11.42 11.67
N LEU A 51 23.94 -12.42 11.05
CA LEU A 51 22.62 -12.26 10.44
C LEU A 51 21.59 -11.82 11.48
N HIS A 52 21.57 -12.46 12.65
CA HIS A 52 20.68 -12.12 13.76
C HIS A 52 20.98 -10.75 14.39
N SER A 53 22.25 -10.36 14.47
CA SER A 53 22.62 -9.02 14.95
C SER A 53 22.46 -7.90 13.90
N SER A 54 22.20 -8.25 12.63
CA SER A 54 22.10 -7.28 11.54
C SER A 54 20.67 -6.75 11.33
N CYS A 55 20.55 -5.63 10.61
CA CYS A 55 19.26 -5.07 10.21
C CYS A 55 18.54 -5.85 9.09
N ILE A 56 19.16 -6.90 8.53
CA ILE A 56 18.61 -7.66 7.38
C ILE A 56 17.34 -8.41 7.75
N LEU A 57 17.34 -9.15 8.87
CA LEU A 57 16.17 -9.93 9.28
C LEU A 57 14.98 -9.03 9.66
N PRO A 58 15.15 -7.95 10.46
CA PRO A 58 14.09 -6.98 10.69
C PRO A 58 13.50 -6.39 9.41
N LEU A 59 14.37 -6.00 8.46
CA LEU A 59 13.95 -5.44 7.17
C LEU A 59 13.12 -6.44 6.37
N LEU A 60 13.60 -7.68 6.21
CA LEU A 60 12.86 -8.72 5.48
C LEU A 60 11.51 -9.03 6.14
N THR A 61 11.48 -9.05 7.47
CA THR A 61 10.24 -9.27 8.24
C THR A 61 9.22 -8.15 8.00
N GLU A 62 9.67 -6.90 7.83
CA GLU A 62 8.80 -5.76 7.49
C GLU A 62 8.08 -5.94 6.14
N PHE A 63 8.72 -6.64 5.20
CA PHE A 63 8.15 -6.98 3.90
C PHE A 63 7.33 -8.29 3.90
N ASP A 64 7.01 -8.84 5.07
CA ASP A 64 6.28 -10.09 5.26
C ASP A 64 7.01 -11.31 4.68
N LEU A 65 8.35 -11.27 4.70
CA LEU A 65 9.21 -12.39 4.32
C LEU A 65 9.64 -13.18 5.56
N THR A 66 9.29 -14.46 5.58
CA THR A 66 9.67 -15.39 6.66
C THR A 66 10.90 -16.20 6.27
N LEU A 67 11.88 -16.29 7.17
CA LEU A 67 13.04 -17.16 6.99
C LEU A 67 12.63 -18.63 7.15
N ASN A 68 13.01 -19.47 6.19
CA ASN A 68 12.87 -20.92 6.27
C ASN A 68 14.23 -21.54 6.60
N HIS A 69 14.29 -22.23 7.74
CA HIS A 69 15.51 -22.86 8.20
C HIS A 69 15.86 -24.08 7.33
N SER A 70 17.10 -24.13 6.87
CA SER A 70 17.69 -25.23 6.11
C SER A 70 18.80 -25.92 6.92
N PRO A 71 19.16 -27.17 6.56
CA PRO A 71 20.41 -27.78 7.03
C PRO A 71 21.64 -26.99 6.52
N PRO A 72 22.85 -27.26 7.04
CA PRO A 72 24.07 -26.58 6.60
C PRO A 72 24.24 -26.56 5.08
N THR A 73 24.46 -25.37 4.53
CA THR A 73 24.55 -25.13 3.09
C THR A 73 25.99 -25.01 2.60
N HIS A 74 26.96 -25.09 3.51
CA HIS A 74 28.38 -25.00 3.20
C HIS A 74 29.15 -26.16 3.84
N LYS A 75 30.26 -26.60 3.23
CA LYS A 75 31.11 -27.71 3.72
C LYS A 75 31.61 -27.55 5.15
N VAL A 76 31.76 -26.30 5.61
CA VAL A 76 32.23 -25.94 6.95
C VAL A 76 31.09 -25.97 8.01
N GLY A 77 29.86 -26.29 7.61
CA GLY A 77 28.72 -26.41 8.53
C GLY A 77 27.90 -25.13 8.72
N ASN A 78 28.22 -24.06 7.97
CA ASN A 78 27.47 -22.81 8.02
C ASN A 78 26.22 -22.85 7.13
N VAL A 79 25.24 -22.02 7.48
CA VAL A 79 24.05 -21.73 6.67
C VAL A 79 24.21 -20.32 6.13
N LEU A 80 24.68 -20.21 4.88
CA LEU A 80 24.90 -18.93 4.19
C LEU A 80 23.84 -18.67 3.13
N ASP A 81 23.32 -19.76 2.55
CA ASP A 81 22.26 -19.75 1.55
C ASP A 81 20.90 -19.84 2.25
N LEU A 82 20.16 -18.73 2.20
CA LEU A 82 18.94 -18.50 2.94
C LEU A 82 17.73 -18.52 2.01
N ILE A 83 16.62 -19.07 2.50
CA ILE A 83 15.34 -19.09 1.82
C ILE A 83 14.34 -18.25 2.60
N PHE A 84 13.81 -17.21 1.96
CA PHE A 84 12.72 -16.41 2.50
C PHE A 84 11.46 -16.56 1.65
N THR A 85 10.31 -16.65 2.30
CA THR A 85 9.02 -16.82 1.62
C THR A 85 8.00 -15.80 2.08
N ARG A 86 7.14 -15.37 1.17
CA ARG A 86 5.92 -14.61 1.45
C ARG A 86 4.75 -15.30 0.78
N THR A 87 3.63 -15.41 1.52
CA THR A 87 2.37 -16.04 1.09
C THR A 87 2.52 -17.45 0.49
N THR A 88 3.62 -18.14 0.81
CA THR A 88 3.94 -19.51 0.39
C THR A 88 4.66 -20.24 1.50
N THR A 89 4.67 -21.56 1.44
CA THR A 89 5.41 -22.40 2.37
C THR A 89 6.37 -23.32 1.63
N THR A 90 7.60 -23.40 2.10
CA THR A 90 8.56 -24.41 1.64
C THR A 90 8.35 -25.71 2.39
N LEU A 91 8.47 -26.82 1.68
CA LEU A 91 8.37 -28.18 2.19
C LEU A 91 9.64 -28.96 1.79
N ASN A 92 10.04 -29.93 2.61
CA ASN A 92 11.12 -30.88 2.29
C ASN A 92 12.45 -30.21 1.92
N ILE A 93 12.88 -29.21 2.70
CA ILE A 93 14.19 -28.57 2.50
C ILE A 93 15.30 -29.57 2.79
N SER A 94 16.17 -29.81 1.81
CA SER A 94 17.30 -30.74 1.88
C SER A 94 18.53 -30.13 1.25
N THR A 95 19.71 -30.48 1.77
CA THR A 95 21.01 -30.08 1.21
C THR A 95 21.76 -31.31 0.73
N THR A 96 22.39 -31.20 -0.44
CA THR A 96 23.20 -32.26 -1.03
C THR A 96 24.61 -31.73 -1.31
N PRO A 97 25.66 -32.36 -0.77
CA PRO A 97 27.03 -31.90 -1.00
C PRO A 97 27.42 -31.99 -2.49
N LEU A 98 28.08 -30.94 -2.98
CA LEU A 98 28.63 -30.90 -4.32
C LEU A 98 30.13 -31.23 -4.31
N HIS A 99 30.59 -32.00 -5.30
CA HIS A 99 32.00 -32.39 -5.39
C HIS A 99 32.92 -31.21 -5.73
N LEU A 100 32.45 -30.27 -6.56
CA LEU A 100 33.25 -29.18 -7.13
C LEU A 100 33.03 -27.81 -6.47
N SER A 101 32.03 -27.68 -5.60
CA SER A 101 31.70 -26.45 -4.89
C SER A 101 31.81 -26.66 -3.38
N ASP A 102 32.19 -25.63 -2.64
CA ASP A 102 32.09 -25.57 -1.18
C ASP A 102 30.67 -25.32 -0.67
N HIS A 103 29.78 -24.81 -1.53
CA HIS A 103 28.33 -24.80 -1.31
C HIS A 103 27.69 -26.18 -1.56
N HIS A 104 26.62 -26.46 -0.83
CA HIS A 104 25.73 -27.58 -1.02
C HIS A 104 24.55 -27.18 -1.92
N PHE A 105 24.07 -28.11 -2.74
CA PHE A 105 22.86 -27.91 -3.53
C PHE A 105 21.62 -28.01 -2.64
N LEU A 106 20.85 -26.94 -2.59
CA LEU A 106 19.63 -26.80 -1.80
C LEU A 106 18.42 -27.18 -2.64
N SER A 107 17.65 -28.17 -2.17
CA SER A 107 16.44 -28.67 -2.83
C SER A 107 15.25 -28.57 -1.89
N PHE A 108 14.12 -28.06 -2.38
CA PHE A 108 12.89 -27.92 -1.62
C PHE A 108 11.68 -27.89 -2.57
N SER A 109 10.51 -28.20 -2.03
CA SER A 109 9.22 -28.07 -2.70
C SER A 109 8.50 -26.82 -2.23
N LEU A 110 7.76 -26.16 -3.12
CA LEU A 110 6.95 -25.00 -2.76
C LEU A 110 5.46 -25.35 -2.79
N SER A 111 4.76 -25.08 -1.70
CA SER A 111 3.30 -25.11 -1.67
C SER A 111 2.77 -23.71 -2.02
N LEU A 112 2.11 -23.60 -3.18
CA LEU A 112 1.46 -22.38 -3.62
C LEU A 112 0.02 -22.37 -3.08
N PRO A 113 -0.45 -21.24 -2.51
CA PRO A 113 -1.84 -21.14 -2.08
C PRO A 113 -2.76 -21.33 -3.28
N SER A 114 -3.72 -22.25 -3.15
CA SER A 114 -4.81 -22.39 -4.10
C SER A 114 -5.67 -21.14 -4.01
N LEU A 115 -5.70 -20.32 -5.09
CA LEU A 115 -6.68 -19.26 -5.22
C LEU A 115 -8.05 -19.91 -5.41
N SER A 116 -8.74 -20.20 -4.30
CA SER A 116 -10.13 -20.65 -4.34
C SER A 116 -10.96 -19.57 -5.03
N MET A 117 -11.45 -19.87 -6.24
CA MET A 117 -12.47 -19.07 -6.87
C MET A 117 -13.70 -19.13 -5.95
N ARG A 118 -14.03 -18.02 -5.30
CA ARG A 118 -15.18 -17.79 -4.41
C ARG A 118 -14.81 -17.70 -2.93
N SER A 119 -14.13 -16.63 -2.60
CA SER A 119 -14.51 -15.81 -1.44
C SER A 119 -14.26 -14.36 -1.82
N SER A 120 -15.17 -13.49 -1.39
CA SER A 120 -15.03 -12.02 -1.38
C SER A 120 -13.59 -11.61 -1.07
N PRO A 121 -13.09 -10.45 -1.57
CA PRO A 121 -11.72 -10.04 -1.29
C PRO A 121 -11.55 -10.01 0.22
N THR A 122 -10.90 -11.04 0.77
CA THR A 122 -10.55 -11.07 2.17
C THR A 122 -9.48 -10.01 2.25
N CYS A 123 -9.92 -8.83 2.67
CA CYS A 123 -9.10 -7.68 2.86
C CYS A 123 -8.06 -8.07 3.92
N SER A 124 -6.92 -8.58 3.49
CA SER A 124 -5.76 -8.83 4.34
C SER A 124 -5.36 -7.49 4.91
N SER A 125 -5.76 -7.25 6.15
CA SER A 125 -5.40 -6.02 6.83
C SER A 125 -3.94 -6.09 7.22
N SER A 126 -3.09 -5.36 6.51
CA SER A 126 -1.73 -5.12 6.97
C SER A 126 -1.79 -4.36 8.30
N LEU A 127 -1.14 -4.89 9.33
CA LEU A 127 -0.87 -4.15 10.55
C LEU A 127 0.27 -3.16 10.24
N ARG A 128 -0.04 -1.86 10.20
CA ARG A 128 0.95 -0.81 9.95
C ARG A 128 1.02 0.15 11.11
N ARG A 129 2.23 0.63 11.36
CA ARG A 129 2.52 1.75 12.24
C ARG A 129 2.56 3.03 11.41
N ASN A 130 1.81 4.06 11.81
CA ASN A 130 1.92 5.38 11.20
C ASN A 130 3.13 6.11 11.76
N LEU A 131 4.33 5.79 11.28
CA LEU A 131 5.55 6.44 11.77
C LEU A 131 5.57 7.95 11.50
N HIS A 132 4.81 8.43 10.51
CA HIS A 132 4.66 9.85 10.21
C HIS A 132 3.86 10.64 11.27
N SER A 133 3.09 9.97 12.13
CA SER A 133 2.45 10.65 13.26
C SER A 133 3.38 10.89 14.45
N ILE A 134 4.60 10.32 14.43
CA ILE A 134 5.58 10.51 15.49
C ILE A 134 6.37 11.78 15.22
N THR A 135 6.38 12.69 16.19
CA THR A 135 7.29 13.85 16.17
C THR A 135 8.56 13.54 16.97
N PRO A 136 9.73 14.08 16.60
CA PRO A 136 10.96 13.88 17.36
C PRO A 136 10.81 14.27 18.85
N SER A 137 10.07 15.33 19.15
CA SER A 137 9.82 15.80 20.52
C SER A 137 8.87 14.89 21.32
N SER A 138 7.83 14.32 20.69
CA SER A 138 6.96 13.35 21.36
C SER A 138 7.68 12.04 21.63
N LEU A 139 8.56 11.62 20.71
CA LEU A 139 9.38 10.43 20.89
C LEU A 139 10.37 10.60 22.05
N THR A 140 11.12 11.70 22.06
CA THR A 140 12.12 11.94 23.12
C THR A 140 11.47 12.07 24.49
N SER A 141 10.38 12.83 24.63
CA SER A 141 9.67 12.98 25.91
C SER A 141 9.06 11.67 26.42
N THR A 142 8.49 10.86 25.53
CA THR A 142 7.93 9.54 25.89
C THR A 142 9.03 8.57 26.31
N ILE A 143 10.17 8.53 25.60
CA ILE A 143 11.29 7.66 25.99
C ILE A 143 11.88 8.13 27.32
N LEU A 144 12.12 9.43 27.51
CA LEU A 144 12.69 9.95 28.76
C LEU A 144 11.81 9.66 29.99
N SER A 145 10.50 9.67 29.82
CA SER A 145 9.54 9.41 30.90
C SER A 145 9.31 7.92 31.17
N THR A 146 9.60 7.05 30.20
CA THR A 146 9.37 5.59 30.33
C THR A 146 10.65 4.82 30.62
N LEU A 147 11.82 5.38 30.33
CA LEU A 147 13.11 4.77 30.67
C LEU A 147 13.33 4.77 32.19
N PRO A 148 13.75 3.65 32.80
CA PRO A 148 14.14 3.63 34.19
C PRO A 148 15.36 4.54 34.44
N HIS A 149 15.50 5.04 35.67
CA HIS A 149 16.63 5.89 36.04
C HIS A 149 17.97 5.18 35.73
N PRO A 150 18.98 5.88 35.20
CA PRO A 150 20.27 5.29 34.81
C PRO A 150 20.95 4.51 35.93
N ASP A 151 20.78 4.93 37.19
CA ASP A 151 21.33 4.23 38.37
C ASP A 151 20.66 2.88 38.64
N SER A 152 19.38 2.75 38.27
CA SER A 152 18.66 1.47 38.36
C SER A 152 19.12 0.53 37.24
N LEU A 153 19.33 1.07 36.04
CA LEU A 153 19.79 0.32 34.87
C LEU A 153 21.23 -0.17 34.99
N SER A 154 22.12 0.61 35.62
CA SER A 154 23.54 0.26 35.81
C SER A 154 23.77 -0.84 36.84
N SER A 155 22.76 -1.11 37.69
CA SER A 155 22.79 -2.20 38.68
C SER A 155 22.33 -3.56 38.13
N LEU A 156 21.78 -3.58 36.91
CA LEU A 156 21.25 -4.79 36.28
C LEU A 156 22.35 -5.61 35.58
N SER A 157 22.11 -6.92 35.45
CA SER A 157 22.88 -7.75 34.54
C SER A 157 22.65 -7.30 33.10
N PHE A 158 23.60 -7.62 32.20
CA PHE A 158 23.51 -7.26 30.78
C PHE A 158 22.21 -7.73 30.11
N ASP A 159 21.78 -8.96 30.39
CA ASP A 159 20.55 -9.52 29.83
C ASP A 159 19.30 -8.84 30.40
N SER A 160 19.29 -8.51 31.70
CA SER A 160 18.18 -7.76 32.29
C SER A 160 18.12 -6.33 31.76
N PHE A 161 19.27 -5.67 31.61
CA PHE A 161 19.36 -4.34 31.01
C PHE A 161 18.80 -4.32 29.58
N THR A 162 19.26 -5.24 28.72
CA THR A 162 18.82 -5.30 27.32
C THR A 162 17.33 -5.57 27.19
N ASN A 163 16.80 -6.51 27.96
CA ASN A 163 15.36 -6.81 27.97
C ASN A 163 14.53 -5.62 28.48
N THR A 164 14.94 -4.97 29.56
CA THR A 164 14.26 -3.77 30.07
C THR A 164 14.32 -2.64 29.05
N PHE A 165 15.46 -2.40 28.41
CA PHE A 165 15.60 -1.36 27.41
C PHE A 165 14.73 -1.60 26.16
N ILE A 166 14.77 -2.82 25.61
CA ILE A 166 13.99 -3.20 24.43
C ILE A 166 12.48 -3.18 24.72
N SER A 167 12.06 -3.68 25.89
CA SER A 167 10.65 -3.68 26.28
C SER A 167 10.11 -2.27 26.49
N THR A 168 10.89 -1.37 27.12
CA THR A 168 10.51 0.03 27.27
C THR A 168 10.37 0.71 25.92
N LEU A 169 11.36 0.59 25.03
CA LEU A 169 11.28 1.17 23.68
C LEU A 169 10.08 0.64 22.89
N SER A 170 9.83 -0.66 22.96
CA SER A 170 8.68 -1.28 22.30
C SER A 170 7.36 -0.74 22.84
N SER A 171 7.27 -0.54 24.16
CA SER A 171 6.10 0.06 24.82
C SER A 171 5.89 1.53 24.39
N SER A 172 6.95 2.34 24.40
CA SER A 172 6.90 3.74 23.94
C SER A 172 6.44 3.83 22.48
N MET A 173 6.95 2.94 21.62
CA MET A 173 6.54 2.86 20.21
C MET A 173 5.08 2.44 20.04
N ASN A 174 4.60 1.47 20.83
CA ASN A 174 3.20 1.06 20.80
C ASN A 174 2.26 2.16 21.32
N LEU A 175 2.70 2.97 22.28
CA LEU A 175 1.94 4.12 22.79
C LEU A 175 1.83 5.24 21.76
N LEU A 176 2.95 5.62 21.14
CA LEU A 176 3.00 6.72 20.17
C LEU A 176 2.40 6.35 18.82
N CYS A 177 2.50 5.08 18.45
CA CYS A 177 2.17 4.58 17.15
C CYS A 177 1.64 3.13 17.24
N PRO A 178 0.40 2.96 17.72
CA PRO A 178 -0.21 1.64 17.81
C PRO A 178 -0.32 1.01 16.43
N LEU A 179 -0.23 -0.32 16.41
CA LEU A 179 -0.42 -1.10 15.20
C LEU A 179 -1.88 -0.94 14.72
N SER A 180 -2.04 -0.33 13.55
CA SER A 180 -3.35 -0.12 12.94
C SER A 180 -3.52 -1.05 11.75
N SER A 181 -4.64 -1.77 11.75
CA SER A 181 -5.12 -2.53 10.60
C SER A 181 -5.64 -1.55 9.55
N ARG A 182 -4.92 -1.43 8.43
CA ARG A 182 -5.44 -0.70 7.25
C ARG A 182 -5.86 -1.69 6.18
N PRO A 183 -7.10 -1.57 5.67
CA PRO A 183 -7.54 -2.40 4.57
C PRO A 183 -6.68 -2.12 3.33
N ALA A 184 -6.08 -3.19 2.82
CA ALA A 184 -5.48 -3.29 1.50
C ALA A 184 -6.41 -2.66 0.45
N LYS A 185 -6.04 -1.51 -0.13
CA LYS A 185 -6.76 -1.00 -1.30
C LYS A 185 -6.30 -1.83 -2.49
N SER A 186 -7.03 -2.90 -2.81
CA SER A 186 -6.85 -3.60 -4.07
C SER A 186 -7.29 -2.69 -5.21
N SER A 187 -6.37 -1.91 -5.79
CA SER A 187 -6.64 -1.31 -7.09
C SER A 187 -6.59 -2.42 -8.13
N PRO A 188 -7.58 -2.54 -9.02
CA PRO A 188 -7.43 -3.40 -10.19
C PRO A 188 -6.14 -3.00 -10.94
N PRO A 189 -5.40 -3.98 -11.48
CA PRO A 189 -4.16 -3.71 -12.20
C PRO A 189 -4.45 -2.77 -13.37
N ALA A 190 -3.63 -1.74 -13.56
CA ALA A 190 -3.78 -0.77 -14.63
C ALA A 190 -3.44 -1.45 -15.98
N PRO A 191 -4.41 -1.82 -16.84
CA PRO A 191 -4.14 -2.67 -17.99
C PRO A 191 -3.35 -1.96 -19.10
N TRP A 192 -3.31 -0.63 -19.05
CA TRP A 192 -2.51 0.21 -19.93
C TRP A 192 -1.02 0.27 -19.55
N LEU A 193 -0.64 -0.22 -18.36
CA LEU A 193 0.74 -0.24 -17.89
C LEU A 193 1.43 -1.53 -18.34
N LYS A 194 1.89 -1.55 -19.59
CA LYS A 194 2.57 -2.70 -20.22
C LYS A 194 4.02 -2.84 -19.70
N GLU A 195 4.63 -4.01 -19.91
CA GLU A 195 6.02 -4.28 -19.49
C GLU A 195 7.03 -3.25 -20.04
N THR A 196 6.79 -2.73 -21.25
CA THR A 196 7.63 -1.67 -21.84
C THR A 196 7.63 -0.39 -21.02
N LEU A 197 6.47 0.04 -20.49
CA LEU A 197 6.39 1.18 -19.57
C LEU A 197 7.05 0.88 -18.23
N HIS A 198 7.01 -0.38 -17.78
CA HIS A 198 7.77 -0.79 -16.60
C HIS A 198 9.29 -0.68 -16.84
N CYS A 199 9.79 -1.08 -18.02
CA CYS A 199 11.18 -0.87 -18.41
C CYS A 199 11.58 0.61 -18.37
N HIS A 200 10.80 1.48 -19.02
CA HIS A 200 11.10 2.92 -19.06
C HIS A 200 11.01 3.56 -17.66
N GLY A 201 10.09 3.08 -16.81
CA GLY A 201 10.05 3.50 -15.40
C GLY A 201 11.28 3.09 -14.60
N ARG A 202 11.89 1.93 -14.89
CA ARG A 202 13.17 1.50 -14.29
C ARG A 202 14.34 2.38 -14.76
N GLU A 203 14.36 2.72 -16.04
CA GLU A 203 15.37 3.61 -16.63
C GLU A 203 15.29 5.02 -16.02
N LEU A 204 14.08 5.59 -15.93
CA LEU A 204 13.83 6.89 -15.31
C LEU A 204 14.34 6.95 -13.87
N ARG A 205 14.02 5.94 -13.04
CA ARG A 205 14.50 5.86 -11.65
C ARG A 205 16.01 5.68 -11.56
N THR A 206 16.63 5.02 -12.53
CA THR A 206 18.08 4.86 -12.58
C THR A 206 18.77 6.21 -12.84
N ALA A 207 18.25 6.98 -13.81
CA ALA A 207 18.74 8.33 -14.06
C ALA A 207 18.49 9.28 -12.87
N GLU A 208 17.34 9.14 -12.19
CA GLU A 208 17.07 9.90 -10.96
C GLU A 208 18.10 9.60 -9.87
N ARG A 209 18.38 8.31 -9.62
CA ARG A 209 19.40 7.89 -8.64
C ARG A 209 20.78 8.40 -9.00
N GLN A 210 21.16 8.34 -10.28
CA GLN A 210 22.43 8.86 -10.76
C GLN A 210 22.57 10.35 -10.45
N TRP A 211 21.55 11.15 -10.78
CA TRP A 211 21.55 12.59 -10.45
C TRP A 211 21.58 12.85 -8.94
N ARG A 212 20.82 12.10 -8.12
CA ARG A 212 20.85 12.24 -6.66
C ARG A 212 22.22 11.91 -6.07
N LYS A 213 23.00 11.04 -6.71
CA LYS A 213 24.36 10.67 -6.30
C LYS A 213 25.41 11.68 -6.78
N SER A 214 25.31 12.13 -8.03
CA SER A 214 26.34 12.98 -8.65
C SER A 214 26.15 14.47 -8.39
N HIS A 215 24.89 14.92 -8.24
CA HIS A 215 24.49 16.33 -8.17
C HIS A 215 25.00 17.20 -9.34
N VAL A 216 25.23 16.61 -10.53
CA VAL A 216 25.67 17.34 -11.72
C VAL A 216 24.49 17.72 -12.62
N ASP A 217 24.54 18.91 -13.23
CA ASP A 217 23.47 19.45 -14.09
C ASP A 217 23.23 18.63 -15.38
N SER A 218 24.25 17.95 -15.89
CA SER A 218 24.11 17.04 -17.04
C SER A 218 23.19 15.86 -16.70
N ASP A 219 23.38 15.25 -15.53
CA ASP A 219 22.55 14.14 -15.05
C ASP A 219 21.13 14.62 -14.73
N LEU A 220 20.96 15.83 -14.19
CA LEU A 220 19.65 16.45 -14.00
C LEU A 220 18.90 16.63 -15.34
N SER A 221 19.62 17.09 -16.36
CA SER A 221 19.05 17.31 -17.70
C SER A 221 18.64 15.98 -18.35
N SER A 222 19.46 14.94 -18.19
CA SER A 222 19.16 13.57 -18.63
C SER A 222 17.90 13.02 -17.95
N TYR A 223 17.84 13.11 -16.61
CA TYR A 223 16.66 12.72 -15.83
C TYR A 223 15.39 13.45 -16.26
N LYS A 224 15.44 14.79 -16.41
CA LYS A 224 14.29 15.59 -16.87
C LYS A 224 13.81 15.20 -18.26
N SER A 225 14.74 14.91 -19.17
CA SER A 225 14.42 14.43 -20.53
C SER A 225 13.68 13.09 -20.49
N LEU A 226 14.21 12.13 -19.72
CA LEU A 226 13.56 10.83 -19.50
C LEU A 226 12.19 10.96 -18.83
N LEU A 227 12.05 11.88 -17.87
CA LEU A 227 10.77 12.13 -17.18
C LEU A 227 9.71 12.65 -18.16
N SER A 228 10.09 13.59 -19.03
CA SER A 228 9.21 14.13 -20.07
C SER A 228 8.76 13.02 -21.03
N LYS A 229 9.71 12.22 -21.53
CA LYS A 229 9.43 11.08 -22.41
C LYS A 229 8.49 10.06 -21.76
N PHE A 230 8.78 9.66 -20.52
CA PHE A 230 7.96 8.72 -19.77
C PHE A 230 6.54 9.24 -19.55
N SER A 231 6.38 10.52 -19.22
CA SER A 231 5.07 11.16 -19.06
C SER A 231 4.21 11.09 -20.33
N VAL A 232 4.82 11.38 -21.48
CA VAL A 232 4.17 11.29 -22.80
C VAL A 232 3.74 9.85 -23.09
N GLU A 233 4.61 8.88 -22.86
CA GLU A 233 4.32 7.46 -23.12
C GLU A 233 3.21 6.92 -22.22
N VAL A 234 3.22 7.25 -20.92
CA VAL A 234 2.15 6.86 -19.98
C VAL A 234 0.82 7.45 -20.41
N THR A 235 0.80 8.74 -20.77
CA THR A 235 -0.40 9.44 -21.23
C THR A 235 -0.93 8.82 -22.52
N SER A 236 -0.04 8.54 -23.49
CA SER A 236 -0.38 7.91 -24.77
C SER A 236 -0.94 6.49 -24.59
N ALA A 237 -0.31 5.67 -23.74
CA ALA A 237 -0.75 4.32 -23.46
C ALA A 237 -2.12 4.29 -22.77
N LYS A 238 -2.31 5.16 -21.76
CA LYS A 238 -3.60 5.30 -21.07
C LYS A 238 -4.70 5.77 -22.04
N SER A 239 -4.42 6.80 -22.85
CA SER A 239 -5.34 7.31 -23.87
C SER A 239 -5.73 6.23 -24.87
N SER A 240 -4.74 5.49 -25.39
CA SER A 240 -4.96 4.42 -26.37
C SER A 240 -5.81 3.29 -25.82
N TYR A 241 -5.54 2.85 -24.59
CA TYR A 241 -6.34 1.83 -23.93
C TYR A 241 -7.80 2.26 -23.77
N TYR A 242 -8.06 3.48 -23.27
CA TYR A 242 -9.44 3.91 -23.09
C TYR A 242 -10.16 4.14 -24.41
N ARG A 243 -9.47 4.64 -25.45
CA ARG A 243 -10.02 4.77 -26.80
C ARG A 243 -10.43 3.42 -27.38
N GLU A 244 -9.56 2.42 -27.34
CA GLU A 244 -9.86 1.04 -27.76
C GLU A 244 -11.02 0.45 -26.95
N LYS A 245 -11.05 0.71 -25.64
CA LYS A 245 -12.13 0.27 -24.75
C LYS A 245 -13.48 0.93 -25.09
N PHE A 246 -13.48 2.18 -25.51
CA PHE A 246 -14.68 2.88 -25.99
C PHE A 246 -15.15 2.36 -27.36
N GLU A 247 -14.22 2.11 -28.28
CA GLU A 247 -14.50 1.58 -29.62
C GLU A 247 -15.07 0.16 -29.57
N SER A 248 -14.46 -0.71 -28.76
CA SER A 248 -14.95 -2.08 -28.51
C SER A 248 -16.30 -2.13 -27.80
N SER A 249 -16.69 -1.06 -27.10
CA SER A 249 -17.99 -0.90 -26.45
C SER A 249 -18.98 -0.06 -27.27
N SER A 250 -18.69 0.21 -28.54
CA SER A 250 -19.47 1.14 -29.38
C SER A 250 -20.94 0.75 -29.56
N SER A 251 -21.26 -0.54 -29.53
CA SER A 251 -22.61 -1.09 -29.68
C SER A 251 -23.45 -1.07 -28.40
N ASP A 252 -22.87 -0.77 -27.24
CA ASP A 252 -23.54 -0.83 -25.93
C ASP A 252 -23.38 0.50 -25.16
N PRO A 253 -24.39 1.39 -25.25
CA PRO A 253 -24.36 2.68 -24.57
C PRO A 253 -24.20 2.56 -23.05
N ARG A 254 -24.76 1.52 -22.42
CA ARG A 254 -24.67 1.32 -20.97
C ARG A 254 -23.22 1.08 -20.57
N LYS A 255 -22.50 0.21 -21.30
CA LYS A 255 -21.07 -0.05 -21.06
C LYS A 255 -20.22 1.22 -21.23
N ARG A 256 -20.49 2.03 -22.25
CA ARG A 256 -19.77 3.32 -22.44
C ARG A 256 -19.97 4.26 -21.26
N PHE A 257 -21.21 4.42 -20.79
CA PHE A 257 -21.51 5.25 -19.62
C PHE A 257 -20.86 4.69 -18.36
N THR A 258 -20.82 3.37 -18.16
CA THR A 258 -20.09 2.77 -17.02
C THR A 258 -18.59 3.09 -17.06
N ILE A 259 -17.94 2.98 -18.23
CA ILE A 259 -16.53 3.32 -18.40
C ILE A 259 -16.30 4.82 -18.10
N PHE A 260 -17.19 5.68 -18.59
CA PHE A 260 -17.12 7.12 -18.37
C PHE A 260 -17.28 7.47 -16.88
N SER A 261 -18.27 6.89 -16.21
CA SER A 261 -18.45 7.05 -14.76
C SER A 261 -17.24 6.57 -13.96
N SER A 262 -16.57 5.49 -14.38
CA SER A 262 -15.35 5.02 -13.69
C SER A 262 -14.16 5.98 -13.81
N LEU A 263 -14.12 6.80 -14.87
CA LEU A 263 -13.05 7.77 -15.10
C LEU A 263 -13.24 9.04 -14.27
N LEU A 264 -14.49 9.38 -13.93
CA LEU A 264 -14.83 10.64 -13.28
C LEU A 264 -14.73 10.59 -11.75
N ASN A 265 -14.53 9.39 -11.15
CA ASN A 265 -14.58 9.19 -9.69
C ASN A 265 -15.74 9.98 -9.04
N PRO A 266 -16.99 9.70 -9.43
CA PRO A 266 -18.13 10.44 -8.91
C PRO A 266 -18.15 10.33 -7.38
N PRO A 267 -18.54 11.42 -6.67
CA PRO A 267 -18.68 11.37 -5.23
C PRO A 267 -19.64 10.24 -4.84
N PRO A 268 -19.47 9.64 -3.65
CA PRO A 268 -20.40 8.64 -3.16
C PRO A 268 -21.83 9.21 -3.25
N SER A 269 -22.76 8.37 -3.70
CA SER A 269 -24.17 8.76 -3.76
C SER A 269 -24.58 9.33 -2.40
N PRO A 270 -25.28 10.48 -2.36
CA PRO A 270 -25.80 11.00 -1.10
C PRO A 270 -26.61 9.89 -0.40
N PRO A 271 -26.66 9.90 0.95
CA PRO A 271 -27.46 8.92 1.68
C PRO A 271 -28.87 8.91 1.11
N SER A 272 -29.47 7.72 1.02
CA SER A 272 -30.85 7.55 0.57
C SER A 272 -31.72 8.53 1.35
N SER A 273 -32.31 9.51 0.65
CA SER A 273 -33.24 10.44 1.27
C SER A 273 -34.36 9.63 1.90
N SER A 274 -34.74 9.96 3.13
CA SER A 274 -35.96 9.42 3.74
C SER A 274 -37.23 9.89 3.02
N LEU A 275 -37.08 10.86 2.11
CA LEU A 275 -38.14 11.40 1.28
C LEU A 275 -38.38 10.49 0.08
N THR A 276 -39.60 10.01 0.01
CA THR A 276 -40.16 9.24 -1.10
C THR A 276 -40.70 10.17 -2.20
N PRO A 277 -40.89 9.69 -3.43
CA PRO A 277 -41.63 10.43 -4.46
C PRO A 277 -43.02 10.89 -3.99
N GLU A 278 -43.67 10.09 -3.14
CA GLU A 278 -44.95 10.40 -2.53
C GLU A 278 -44.86 11.61 -1.59
N ASP A 279 -43.79 11.72 -0.78
CA ASP A 279 -43.55 12.90 0.07
C ASP A 279 -43.36 14.17 -0.77
N PHE A 280 -42.73 14.05 -1.94
CA PHE A 280 -42.56 15.17 -2.87
C PHE A 280 -43.91 15.63 -3.46
N ILE A 281 -44.76 14.69 -3.87
CA ILE A 281 -46.11 14.99 -4.36
C ILE A 281 -46.92 15.67 -3.25
N THR A 282 -46.94 15.09 -2.05
CA THR A 282 -47.70 15.59 -0.91
C THR A 282 -47.27 17.01 -0.52
N PHE A 283 -45.95 17.28 -0.48
CA PHE A 283 -45.43 18.62 -0.20
C PHE A 283 -45.92 19.67 -1.23
N PHE A 284 -45.93 19.33 -2.52
CA PHE A 284 -46.38 20.26 -3.54
C PHE A 284 -47.90 20.48 -3.49
N GLU A 285 -48.68 19.44 -3.23
CA GLU A 285 -50.13 19.56 -3.04
C GLU A 285 -50.46 20.44 -1.84
N GLU A 286 -49.82 20.20 -0.70
CA GLU A 286 -49.97 21.00 0.52
C GLU A 286 -49.54 22.45 0.31
N LYS A 287 -48.39 22.68 -0.36
CA LYS A 287 -47.91 24.02 -0.69
C LYS A 287 -48.89 24.78 -1.59
N VAL A 288 -49.42 24.12 -2.62
CA VAL A 288 -50.44 24.71 -3.51
C VAL A 288 -51.72 25.02 -2.73
N ALA A 289 -52.16 24.13 -1.83
CA ALA A 289 -53.33 24.36 -0.98
C ALA A 289 -53.12 25.56 -0.03
N ALA A 290 -51.94 25.65 0.62
CA ALA A 290 -51.59 26.74 1.51
C ALA A 290 -51.53 28.10 0.78
N ILE A 291 -50.94 28.13 -0.42
CA ILE A 291 -50.95 29.33 -1.27
C ILE A 291 -52.38 29.74 -1.60
N ARG A 292 -53.24 28.80 -2.03
CA ARG A 292 -54.66 29.09 -2.32
C ARG A 292 -55.40 29.63 -1.09
N GLN A 293 -55.18 29.05 0.08
CA GLN A 293 -55.79 29.55 1.34
C GLN A 293 -55.33 30.96 1.70
N SER A 294 -54.06 31.30 1.46
CA SER A 294 -53.54 32.64 1.74
C SER A 294 -54.22 33.76 0.92
N TYR A 295 -54.74 33.41 -0.27
CA TYR A 295 -55.53 34.33 -1.08
C TYR A 295 -56.99 34.42 -0.63
N SER A 296 -57.56 33.32 -0.12
CA SER A 296 -58.93 33.31 0.42
C SER A 296 -59.06 34.08 1.74
N SER A 297 -58.02 34.06 2.59
CA SER A 297 -58.00 34.82 3.85
C SER A 297 -57.79 36.33 3.68
N ASN A 298 -57.41 36.79 2.48
CA ASN A 298 -57.24 38.20 2.14
C ASN A 298 -58.48 38.81 1.46
N GLN A 299 -59.64 38.15 1.52
CA GLN A 299 -60.91 38.79 1.14
C GLN A 299 -61.36 39.77 2.24
N CYS A 300 -60.94 41.02 2.08
CA CYS A 300 -61.44 42.18 2.80
C CYS A 300 -62.97 42.29 2.60
N PRO A 301 -63.80 42.47 3.64
CA PRO A 301 -65.22 42.70 3.47
C PRO A 301 -65.43 44.11 2.92
N LEU A 302 -65.67 44.22 1.62
CA LEU A 302 -66.18 45.46 1.00
C LEU A 302 -67.66 45.62 1.35
N SER A 303 -67.91 46.11 2.56
CA SER A 303 -69.17 46.77 2.91
C SER A 303 -69.07 48.23 2.50
N LEU A 304 -69.54 48.58 1.31
CA LEU A 304 -69.78 49.97 0.91
C LEU A 304 -71.28 50.14 0.62
N THR A 305 -72.04 50.34 1.70
CA THR A 305 -73.32 51.04 1.64
C THR A 305 -73.04 52.52 1.42
N THR A 306 -73.51 53.08 0.31
CA THR A 306 -73.72 54.52 0.20
C THR A 306 -75.07 54.76 -0.46
N SER A 307 -76.08 54.98 0.38
CA SER A 307 -77.35 55.59 0.00
C SER A 307 -77.09 57.07 -0.31
N HIS A 308 -77.36 57.49 -1.54
CA HIS A 308 -77.58 58.89 -1.87
C HIS A 308 -78.99 59.04 -2.42
N SER A 309 -79.86 59.57 -1.55
CA SER A 309 -81.13 60.19 -1.89
C SER A 309 -80.87 61.50 -2.61
N TYR A 310 -81.33 61.63 -3.85
CA TYR A 310 -81.48 62.92 -4.50
C TYR A 310 -82.83 63.52 -4.08
N HIS A 311 -82.77 64.71 -3.50
CA HIS A 311 -83.89 65.65 -3.43
C HIS A 311 -83.75 66.62 -4.61
N ASP A 312 -84.90 66.90 -5.22
CA ASP A 312 -85.27 67.89 -6.24
C ASP A 312 -84.89 67.62 -7.71
#